data_AF-A0A2W6DC90-F1
#
_entry.id   AF-A0A2W6DC90-F1
#
_cell.length_a   1.000
_cell.length_b   1.000
_cell.length_c   1.000
_cell.angle_alpha   90.00
_cell.angle_beta   90.00
_cell.angle_gamma   90.00
#
_symmetry.space_group_name_H-M   'P 1'
#
loop_
_entity.id
_entity.type
_entity.pdbx_description
1 polymer ?
#
loop_
_entity_poly.entity_id
_entity_poly.type
_entity_poly.pdbx_seq_one_letter_code
_entity_poly.pdbx_strand_id
1 'polypeptide(L)' 'MSEALLVGAVAYTPNVVPIWEGIRDYFRGSPAEMDFVLFSNYGRQVQALIAGHVDIAWNTNLA' A
#
# COMPACT_ATOMS: atom_id res chain seq x y z
N MET A 1 7.51 17.71 8.59
CA MET A 1 7.57 16.47 7.81
C MET A 1 6.14 16.20 7.35
N SER A 2 5.90 16.02 6.05
CA SER A 2 4.60 15.55 5.58
C SER A 2 4.38 14.14 6.09
N GLU A 3 3.13 13.76 6.37
CA GLU A 3 2.82 12.37 6.69
C GLU A 3 3.22 11.46 5.52
N ALA A 4 3.65 10.23 5.83
CA ALA A 4 4.03 9.26 4.82
C ALA A 4 2.80 8.87 4.00
N LEU A 5 2.99 8.73 2.68
CA LEU A 5 1.95 8.29 1.76
C LEU A 5 1.54 6.85 2.09
N LEU A 6 0.26 6.62 2.38
CA LEU A 6 -0.28 5.30 2.68
C LEU A 6 -0.80 4.60 1.42
N VAL A 7 -0.17 3.48 1.06
CA VAL A 7 -0.56 2.66 -0.09
C VAL A 7 -1.26 1.39 0.36
N GLY A 8 -2.52 1.24 -0.03
CA GLY A 8 -3.27 0.00 0.13
C GLY A 8 -2.95 -1.01 -0.97
N ALA A 9 -2.72 -2.27 -0.60
CA ALA A 9 -2.48 -3.37 -1.53
C ALA A 9 -3.09 -4.70 -1.07
N VAL A 10 -3.47 -5.57 -2.01
CA VAL A 10 -3.97 -6.90 -1.68
C VAL A 10 -2.82 -7.89 -1.56
N ALA A 11 -2.73 -8.58 -0.42
CA ALA A 11 -1.79 -9.66 -0.19
C ALA A 11 -2.37 -11.01 -0.62
N TYR A 12 -2.40 -11.28 -1.93
CA TYR A 12 -2.91 -12.54 -2.49
C TYR A 12 -1.95 -13.73 -2.28
N THR A 13 -0.67 -13.46 -2.00
CA THR A 13 0.32 -14.47 -1.58
C THR A 13 1.26 -13.89 -0.53
N PRO A 14 1.92 -14.72 0.30
CA PRO A 14 2.92 -14.27 1.26
C PRO A 14 4.08 -13.48 0.62
N ASN A 15 4.39 -13.78 -0.64
CA ASN A 15 5.45 -13.13 -1.40
C ASN A 15 5.18 -11.64 -1.68
N VAL A 16 3.95 -11.16 -1.51
CA VAL A 16 3.60 -9.75 -1.68
C VAL A 16 4.23 -8.88 -0.58
N VAL A 17 4.34 -9.40 0.64
CA VAL A 17 4.85 -8.64 1.79
C VAL A 17 6.29 -8.12 1.58
N PRO A 18 7.28 -8.97 1.25
CA PRO A 18 8.66 -8.49 1.07
C PRO A 18 8.82 -7.50 -0.09
N ILE A 19 7.92 -7.53 -1.09
CA ILE A 19 7.91 -6.53 -2.17
C ILE A 19 7.61 -5.14 -1.59
N TRP A 20 6.56 -5.03 -0.77
CA TRP A 20 6.17 -3.75 -0.16
C TRP A 20 7.16 -3.27 0.90
N GLU A 21 7.76 -4.19 1.66
CA GLU A 21 8.87 -3.85 2.56
C GLU A 21 10.04 -3.23 1.78
N GLY A 22 10.43 -3.82 0.65
CA GLY A 22 11.48 -3.28 -0.21
C GLY A 22 11.15 -1.91 -0.80
N ILE A 23 9.90 -1.68 -1.22
CA ILE A 23 9.47 -0.37 -1.74
C ILE A 23 9.51 0.70 -0.64
N ARG A 24 8.99 0.40 0.56
CA ARG A 24 9.07 1.32 1.71
C ARG A 24 10.52 1.67 2.03
N ASP A 25 11.38 0.66 2.07
CA ASP A 25 12.79 0.84 2.39
C ASP A 25 13.52 1.72 1.35
N TYR A 26 13.15 1.59 0.07
CA TYR A 26 13.68 2.42 -1.01
C TYR A 26 13.33 3.91 -0.84
N PHE A 27 12.13 4.24 -0.34
CA PHE A 27 11.68 5.63 -0.18
C PHE A 27 12.04 6.26 1.17
N ARG A 28 12.65 5.50 2.09
CA ARG A 28 13.02 5.96 3.44
C ARG A 28 13.96 7.17 3.39
N GLY A 29 13.64 8.23 4.13
CA GLY A 29 14.42 9.48 4.16
C GLY A 29 14.28 10.35 2.91
N SER A 30 13.46 9.95 1.93
CA SER A 30 13.15 10.77 0.77
C SER A 30 12.02 11.78 1.08
N PRO A 31 11.80 12.82 0.25
CA PRO A 31 10.64 13.69 0.38
C PRO A 31 9.29 12.99 0.15
N ALA A 32 9.30 11.74 -0.33
CA ALA A 32 8.13 10.92 -0.64
C ALA A 32 8.14 9.65 0.21
N GLU A 33 8.40 9.77 1.52
CA GLU A 33 8.23 8.64 2.43
C GLU A 33 6.84 8.02 2.27
N MET A 34 6.78 6.71 2.35
CA MET A 34 5.56 5.95 2.14
C MET A 34 5.48 4.78 3.12
N ASP A 35 4.27 4.34 3.44
CA ASP A 35 4.00 3.08 4.16
C ASP A 35 2.82 2.35 3.51
N PHE A 36 2.59 1.09 3.88
CA PHE A 36 1.60 0.26 3.21
C PHE A 36 0.64 -0.47 4.16
N VAL A 37 -0.58 -0.68 3.68
CA VAL A 37 -1.63 -1.45 4.36
C VAL A 37 -2.03 -2.63 3.49
N LEU A 38 -1.97 -3.83 4.06
CA LEU A 38 -2.33 -5.05 3.36
C LEU A 38 -3.80 -5.41 3.59
N PHE A 39 -4.50 -5.66 2.49
CA PHE A 39 -5.88 -6.10 2.47
C PHE A 39 -5.97 -7.55 2.00
N SER A 40 -6.99 -8.28 2.46
CA SER A 40 -7.28 -9.63 1.99
C SER A 40 -8.03 -9.66 0.66
N ASN A 41 -8.64 -8.55 0.25
CA ASN A 41 -9.40 -8.43 -0.98
C ASN A 41 -9.54 -6.98 -1.43
N TYR A 42 -9.77 -6.79 -2.73
CA TYR A 42 -9.92 -5.47 -3.34
C TYR A 42 -11.13 -4.69 -2.82
N GLY A 43 -12.22 -5.36 -2.47
CA GLY A 43 -13.41 -4.69 -1.94
C GLY A 43 -13.09 -3.90 -0.68
N ARG A 44 -12.38 -4.50 0.27
CA ARG A 44 -11.94 -3.83 1.51
C ARG A 44 -10.95 -2.70 1.24
N GLN A 45 -10.00 -2.90 0.33
CA GLN A 45 -9.05 -1.86 -0.07
C GLN A 45 -9.75 -0.65 -0.70
N VAL A 46 -10.70 -0.88 -1.61
CA VAL A 46 -11.47 0.20 -2.25
C VAL A 46 -12.31 0.96 -1.23
N GLN A 47 -12.95 0.26 -0.29
CA GLN A 47 -13.68 0.92 0.80
C GLN A 47 -12.75 1.78 1.66
N ALA A 48 -11.54 1.29 1.97
CA ALA A 48 -10.55 2.05 2.71
C ALA A 48 -10.07 3.30 1.95
N LEU A 49 -9.88 3.21 0.63
CA LEU A 49 -9.56 4.38 -0.21
C LEU A 49 -10.68 5.41 -0.18
N ILE A 50 -11.93 4.99 -0.41
CA ILE A 50 -13.10 5.89 -0.41
C ILE A 50 -13.28 6.56 0.96
N ALA A 51 -13.01 5.84 2.05
CA ALA A 51 -13.06 6.35 3.41
C ALA A 51 -11.87 7.23 3.80
N GLY A 52 -10.85 7.37 2.94
CA GLY A 52 -9.63 8.13 3.22
C GLY A 52 -8.69 7.48 4.24
N HIS A 53 -8.75 6.16 4.40
CA HIS A 53 -7.84 5.41 5.28
C HIS A 53 -6.50 5.07 4.62
N VAL A 54 -6.45 5.10 3.29
CA VAL A 54 -5.23 5.00 2.48
C VAL A 54 -5.30 6.06 1.39
N ASP A 55 -4.14 6.58 0.97
CA ASP A 55 -4.05 7.63 -0.05
C ASP A 55 -4.09 7.05 -1.46
N ILE A 56 -3.57 5.84 -1.64
CA ILE A 56 -3.50 5.14 -2.93
C ILE A 56 -3.99 3.71 -2.77
N ALA A 57 -4.78 3.24 -3.74
CA ALA A 57 -5.10 1.83 -3.90
C ALA A 57 -4.29 1.23 -5.06
N TRP A 58 -3.32 0.37 -4.76
CA TRP A 58 -2.59 -0.38 -5.77
C TRP A 58 -3.36 -1.65 -6.17
N ASN A 59 -3.81 -1.69 -7.41
CA ASN A 59 -4.52 -2.84 -7.99
C ASN A 59 -3.64 -3.49 -9.06
N THR A 60 -3.59 -4.81 -9.10
CA THR A 60 -3.02 -5.54 -10.24
C THR A 60 -4.19 -6.04 -11.08
N ASN A 61 -4.10 -5.89 -12.39
CA ASN A 61 -5.13 -6.37 -13.34
C ASN A 61 -5.15 -7.89 -13.50
N LEU A 62 -4.30 -8.62 -12.78
CA LEU A 62 -3.95 -10.03 -13.00
C LEU A 62 -3.93 -10.87 -11.71
N ALA A 63 -4.40 -10.34 -10.58
CA ALA A 63 -4.59 -11.13 -9.36
C ALA A 63 -6.02 -11.69 -9.27
#